data_AF-X0V3J3-F1
#
_entry.id   AF-X0V3J3-F1
#
_cell.length_a   1.000
_cell.length_b   1.000
_cell.length_c   1.000
_cell.angle_alpha   90.00
_cell.angle_beta   90.00
_cell.angle_gamma   90.00
#
_symmetry.space_group_name_H-M   'P 1'
#
loop_
_entity.id
_entity.type
_entity.pdbx_description
1 polymer ?
#
loop_
_entity_poly.entity_id
_entity_poly.type
_entity_poly.pdbx_seq_one_letter_code
_entity_poly.pdbx_strand_id
1 'polypeptide(L)'
;ERAEWVYGTDSYAAFEYGYEEIVDNVEALENEDIFNEEQIAAEIARNQLLLAREKRVADAVFNATTFVAAADHESITTEWSNIACTAFANITTVHDKLFAKIGVPRSKCRLLINDIIFRNIMRATEVRADVKYTVAVDKLNAAQKASYLAEFLGIEGVDVVTSFADSTKLGVEEAVFARLWSSEYAMFYIPCPNAGSWKVPGLGRQPVYKKFSPDYRIESYDEDQSDSRIIRVREYRGEYINTVFGVLMDNMTA
;
A
#
# COMPACT_ATOMS: atom_id res chain seq x y z
N GLU A 1 -0.88 -34.78 -21.65
CA GLU A 1 -0.24 -34.77 -20.32
C GLU A 1 -1.29 -34.51 -19.24
N ARG A 2 -1.17 -35.10 -18.05
CA ARG A 2 -2.02 -34.73 -16.91
C ARG A 2 -1.33 -33.56 -16.22
N ALA A 3 -2.05 -32.45 -16.04
CA ALA A 3 -1.54 -31.30 -15.31
C ALA A 3 -1.28 -31.71 -13.85
N GLU A 4 -0.01 -31.76 -13.47
CA GLU A 4 0.46 -31.97 -12.10
C GLU A 4 0.78 -30.60 -11.49
N TRP A 5 0.00 -30.21 -10.49
CA TRP A 5 0.24 -28.99 -9.72
C TRP A 5 0.96 -29.37 -8.43
N VAL A 6 2.15 -28.82 -8.22
CA VAL A 6 2.89 -29.02 -6.96
C VAL A 6 2.35 -28.02 -5.95
N TYR A 7 1.76 -28.53 -4.86
CA TYR A 7 1.32 -27.71 -3.74
C TYR A 7 2.48 -27.53 -2.74
N GLY A 8 2.84 -26.28 -2.46
CA GLY A 8 3.72 -25.94 -1.34
C GLY A 8 2.93 -25.77 -0.04
N THR A 9 3.58 -26.03 1.10
CA THR A 9 3.05 -25.65 2.42
C THR A 9 3.76 -24.39 2.89
N ASP A 10 3.02 -23.30 2.99
CA ASP A 10 3.49 -22.04 3.56
C ASP A 10 2.68 -21.73 4.82
N SER A 11 3.34 -21.21 5.87
CA SER A 11 2.70 -20.92 7.15
C SER A 11 2.47 -19.43 7.30
N TYR A 12 1.21 -18.99 7.27
CA TYR A 12 0.83 -17.62 7.56
C TYR A 12 0.27 -17.54 8.99
N ALA A 13 0.92 -16.74 9.84
CA ALA A 13 0.41 -16.42 11.16
C ALA A 13 -0.50 -15.19 11.07
N ALA A 14 -1.67 -15.25 11.70
CA ALA A 14 -2.49 -14.08 11.96
C ALA A 14 -2.22 -13.64 13.41
N PHE A 15 -1.72 -12.42 13.58
CA PHE A 15 -1.45 -11.84 14.89
C PHE A 15 -2.61 -10.94 15.31
N GLU A 16 -2.79 -10.79 16.63
CA GLU A 16 -3.71 -9.78 17.17
C GLU A 16 -3.03 -8.42 17.11
N TYR A 17 -3.70 -7.47 16.48
CA TYR A 17 -3.35 -6.06 16.53
C TYR A 17 -4.50 -5.30 17.19
N GLY A 18 -4.18 -4.43 18.14
CA GLY A 18 -5.16 -3.65 18.87
C GLY A 18 -4.67 -2.24 19.13
N TYR A 19 -5.60 -1.29 19.15
CA TYR A 19 -5.38 0.06 19.64
C TYR A 19 -6.47 0.38 20.66
N GLU A 20 -6.08 1.01 21.76
CA GLU A 20 -6.94 1.34 22.89
C GLU A 20 -6.87 2.84 23.10
N GLU A 21 -8.03 3.49 23.10
CA GLU A 21 -8.18 4.91 23.43
C GLU A 21 -8.93 5.03 24.75
N ILE A 22 -8.46 5.93 25.60
CA ILE A 22 -9.01 6.17 26.93
C ILE A 22 -9.97 7.36 26.84
N VAL A 23 -11.20 7.19 27.31
CA VAL A 23 -12.18 8.26 27.49
C VAL A 23 -12.39 8.47 28.98
N ASP A 24 -11.97 9.62 29.50
CA ASP A 24 -12.19 9.97 30.90
C ASP A 24 -13.70 10.21 31.14
N ASN A 25 -14.25 9.58 32.17
CA ASN A 25 -15.68 9.69 32.48
C ASN A 25 -16.07 11.12 32.90
N VAL A 26 -15.14 11.89 33.49
CA VAL A 26 -15.40 13.28 33.89
C VAL A 26 -15.50 14.19 32.66
N GLU A 27 -14.55 14.09 31.74
CA GLU A 27 -14.50 14.87 30.50
C GLU A 27 -15.72 14.54 29.61
N ALA A 28 -16.05 13.25 29.50
CA ALA A 28 -17.22 12.79 28.74
C ALA A 28 -18.54 13.37 29.26
N LEU A 29 -18.66 13.54 30.58
CA LEU A 29 -19.86 14.08 31.21
C LEU A 29 -19.96 15.61 31.09
N GLU A 30 -18.82 16.31 31.06
CA GLU A 30 -18.75 17.75 30.80
C GLU A 30 -19.09 18.09 29.33
N ASN A 31 -18.71 17.22 28.40
CA ASN A 31 -18.86 17.44 26.96
C ASN A 31 -20.10 16.76 26.33
N GLU A 32 -20.91 16.05 27.12
CA GLU A 32 -22.07 15.26 26.66
C GLU A 32 -23.04 16.09 25.79
N ASP A 33 -23.24 17.36 26.13
CA ASP A 33 -24.13 18.27 25.42
C ASP A 33 -23.57 18.76 24.06
N ILE A 34 -22.26 18.61 23.84
CA ILE A 34 -21.55 19.20 22.68
C ILE A 34 -21.19 18.13 21.65
N PHE A 35 -20.60 17.00 22.07
CA PHE A 35 -20.22 15.90 21.19
C PHE A 35 -20.11 14.57 21.93
N ASN A 36 -20.28 13.47 21.20
CA ASN A 36 -20.10 12.13 21.74
C ASN A 36 -18.62 11.73 21.69
N GLU A 37 -17.95 11.81 22.84
CA GLU A 37 -16.53 11.47 22.98
C GLU A 37 -16.22 10.01 22.64
N GLU A 38 -17.12 9.08 22.98
CA GLU A 38 -16.90 7.67 22.66
C GLU A 38 -16.84 7.45 21.15
N GLN A 39 -17.67 8.16 20.40
CA GLN A 39 -17.63 8.07 18.94
C GLN A 39 -16.30 8.60 18.39
N ILE A 40 -15.81 9.73 18.90
CA ILE A 40 -14.55 10.33 18.46
C ILE A 40 -13.37 9.40 18.78
N ALA A 41 -13.31 8.88 20.00
CA ALA A 41 -12.29 7.93 20.43
C ALA A 41 -12.33 6.64 19.60
N ALA A 42 -13.52 6.12 19.27
CA ALA A 42 -13.67 4.97 18.37
C ALA A 42 -13.16 5.26 16.95
N GLU A 43 -13.40 6.46 16.42
CA GLU A 43 -12.91 6.89 15.10
C GLU A 43 -11.38 7.03 15.08
N ILE A 44 -10.79 7.63 16.12
CA ILE A 44 -9.34 7.76 16.28
C ILE A 44 -8.68 6.38 16.36
N ALA A 45 -9.18 5.52 17.25
CA ALA A 45 -8.64 4.18 17.44
C ALA A 45 -8.71 3.33 16.16
N ARG A 46 -9.82 3.45 15.42
CA ARG A 46 -9.98 2.81 14.12
C ARG A 46 -8.98 3.33 13.10
N ASN A 47 -8.82 4.64 12.97
CA ASN A 47 -7.91 5.24 12.00
C ASN A 47 -6.47 4.83 12.27
N GLN A 48 -6.07 4.81 13.54
CA GLN A 48 -4.72 4.39 13.93
C GLN A 48 -4.47 2.91 13.61
N LEU A 49 -5.45 2.04 13.85
CA LEU A 49 -5.34 0.63 13.46
C LEU A 49 -5.19 0.45 11.94
N LEU A 50 -5.99 1.17 11.15
CA LEU A 50 -5.92 1.12 9.69
C LEU A 50 -4.61 1.67 9.13
N LEU A 51 -4.06 2.73 9.72
CA LEU A 51 -2.74 3.26 9.36
C LEU A 51 -1.62 2.28 9.70
N ALA A 52 -1.67 1.66 10.87
CA ALA A 52 -0.72 0.62 11.26
C ALA A 52 -0.79 -0.57 10.30
N ARG A 53 -1.98 -0.95 9.85
CA ARG A 53 -2.18 -1.99 8.83
C ARG A 53 -1.54 -1.61 7.50
N GLU A 54 -1.77 -0.40 7.04
CA GLU A 54 -1.17 0.10 5.79
C GLU A 54 0.36 0.06 5.86
N LYS A 55 0.94 0.48 7.00
CA LYS A 55 2.39 0.44 7.21
C LYS A 55 2.95 -0.98 7.10
N ARG A 56 2.30 -1.98 7.71
CA ARG A 56 2.76 -3.37 7.61
C ARG A 56 2.75 -3.88 6.17
N VAL A 57 1.73 -3.50 5.39
CA VAL A 57 1.69 -3.85 3.96
C VAL A 57 2.83 -3.17 3.20
N ALA A 58 3.05 -1.87 3.45
CA ALA A 58 4.15 -1.13 2.82
C ALA A 58 5.52 -1.76 3.15
N ASP A 59 5.78 -2.05 4.43
CA ASP A 59 7.02 -2.67 4.90
C ASP A 59 7.22 -4.08 4.35
N ALA A 60 6.15 -4.82 4.07
CA ALA A 60 6.25 -6.15 3.46
C ALA A 60 6.52 -6.07 1.94
N VAL A 61 5.85 -5.14 1.24
CA VAL A 61 5.92 -5.00 -0.23
C VAL A 61 7.18 -4.24 -0.69
N PHE A 62 7.55 -3.14 -0.03
CA PHE A 62 8.72 -2.32 -0.36
C PHE A 62 9.94 -2.78 0.44
N ASN A 63 10.29 -4.06 0.28
CA ASN A 63 11.39 -4.67 0.99
C ASN A 63 12.24 -5.53 0.05
N ALA A 64 13.45 -5.07 -0.24
CA ALA A 64 14.42 -5.78 -1.08
C ALA A 64 14.80 -7.17 -0.52
N THR A 65 14.67 -7.39 0.79
CA THR A 65 14.92 -8.70 1.41
C THR A 65 13.80 -9.71 1.17
N THR A 66 12.60 -9.26 0.79
CA THR A 66 11.51 -10.12 0.33
C THR A 66 11.73 -10.50 -1.14
N PHE A 67 12.18 -9.56 -1.97
CA PHE A 67 12.38 -9.73 -3.42
C PHE A 67 13.87 -9.93 -3.75
N VAL A 68 14.45 -11.05 -3.30
CA VAL A 68 15.92 -11.28 -3.40
C VAL A 68 16.36 -11.79 -4.77
N ALA A 69 15.49 -12.54 -5.47
CA ALA A 69 15.85 -13.12 -6.75
C ALA A 69 15.98 -12.03 -7.82
N ALA A 70 16.97 -12.15 -8.71
CA ALA A 70 17.16 -11.21 -9.82
C ALA A 70 15.95 -11.12 -10.78
N ALA A 71 15.07 -12.12 -10.76
CA ALA A 71 13.80 -12.10 -11.50
C ALA A 71 12.70 -11.29 -10.76
N ASP A 72 12.81 -11.16 -9.44
CA ASP A 72 11.84 -10.53 -8.52
C ASP A 72 12.18 -9.05 -8.25
N HIS A 73 13.33 -8.58 -8.73
CA HIS A 73 13.86 -7.26 -8.45
C HIS A 73 14.52 -6.63 -9.67
N GLU A 74 14.47 -5.30 -9.80
CA GLU A 74 15.17 -4.53 -10.83
C GLU A 74 15.67 -3.20 -10.27
N SER A 75 16.97 -2.92 -10.44
CA SER A 75 17.54 -1.63 -10.08
C SER A 75 17.55 -0.65 -11.24
N ILE A 76 16.84 0.47 -11.08
CA ILE A 76 16.75 1.48 -12.12
C ILE A 76 18.02 2.31 -12.19
N THR A 77 18.64 2.33 -13.37
CA THR A 77 19.91 3.04 -13.61
C THR A 77 19.72 4.55 -13.73
N THR A 78 18.63 5.00 -14.36
CA THR A 78 18.27 6.42 -14.47
C THR A 78 16.99 6.64 -13.70
N GLU A 79 17.16 7.06 -12.45
CA GLU A 79 16.07 7.34 -11.51
C GLU A 79 14.97 8.17 -12.13
N TRP A 80 13.74 7.93 -11.68
CA TRP A 80 12.56 8.61 -12.19
C TRP A 80 12.42 10.05 -11.68
N SER A 81 13.26 10.46 -10.72
CA SER A 81 13.52 11.86 -10.36
C SER A 81 14.15 12.66 -11.50
N ASN A 82 14.89 12.01 -12.41
CA ASN A 82 15.58 12.63 -13.53
C ASN A 82 14.62 12.86 -14.71
N ILE A 83 14.62 14.07 -15.26
CA ILE A 83 13.76 14.42 -16.41
C ILE A 83 14.08 13.63 -17.69
N ALA A 84 15.27 13.06 -17.78
CA ALA A 84 15.71 12.21 -18.88
C ALA A 84 15.47 10.70 -18.62
N CYS A 85 14.72 10.35 -17.58
CA CYS A 85 14.39 8.95 -17.29
C CYS A 85 13.61 8.30 -18.45
N THR A 86 13.78 6.98 -18.58
CA THR A 86 13.18 6.15 -19.64
C THR A 86 12.20 5.16 -19.04
N ALA A 87 11.12 5.70 -18.46
CA ALA A 87 10.13 4.93 -17.71
C ALA A 87 9.50 3.81 -18.57
N PHE A 88 9.29 4.04 -19.87
CA PHE A 88 8.73 3.01 -20.75
C PHE A 88 9.67 1.80 -20.89
N ALA A 89 10.96 2.05 -21.07
CA ALA A 89 11.97 1.00 -21.20
C ALA A 89 12.09 0.22 -19.88
N ASN A 90 12.12 0.91 -18.74
CA ASN A 90 12.17 0.26 -17.42
C ASN A 90 10.97 -0.67 -17.19
N ILE A 91 9.74 -0.21 -17.47
CA ILE A 91 8.55 -1.06 -17.34
C ILE A 91 8.57 -2.23 -18.33
N THR A 92 9.16 -2.06 -19.52
CA THR A 92 9.30 -3.16 -20.49
C THR A 92 10.24 -4.24 -19.95
N THR A 93 11.42 -3.86 -19.44
CA THR A 93 12.35 -4.80 -18.80
C THR A 93 11.71 -5.56 -17.63
N VAL A 94 10.98 -4.84 -16.77
CA VAL A 94 10.31 -5.41 -15.61
C VAL A 94 9.15 -6.33 -16.02
N HIS A 95 8.40 -5.94 -17.04
CA HIS A 95 7.38 -6.80 -17.65
C HIS A 95 8.00 -8.09 -18.19
N ASP A 96 9.13 -8.03 -18.88
CA ASP A 96 9.75 -9.22 -19.48
C ASP A 96 10.22 -10.21 -18.40
N LYS A 97 10.71 -9.70 -17.25
CA LYS A 97 10.98 -10.53 -16.08
C LYS A 97 9.72 -11.20 -15.54
N LEU A 98 8.61 -10.47 -15.40
CA LEU A 98 7.35 -11.02 -14.91
C LEU A 98 6.72 -12.01 -15.91
N PHE A 99 6.80 -11.70 -17.21
CA PHE A 99 6.32 -12.54 -18.29
C PHE A 99 7.09 -13.86 -18.35
N ALA A 100 8.41 -13.84 -18.12
CA ALA A 100 9.22 -15.05 -18.01
C ALA A 100 8.78 -15.98 -16.86
N LYS A 101 8.15 -15.44 -15.80
CA LYS A 101 7.66 -16.24 -14.66
C LYS A 101 6.26 -16.82 -14.89
N ILE A 102 5.33 -16.00 -15.38
CA ILE A 102 3.87 -16.33 -15.35
C ILE A 102 3.22 -16.25 -16.74
N GLY A 103 3.85 -15.59 -17.71
CA GLY A 103 3.31 -15.46 -19.07
C GLY A 103 2.09 -14.55 -19.18
N VAL A 104 1.90 -13.63 -18.22
CA VAL A 104 0.76 -12.70 -18.20
C VAL A 104 1.08 -11.46 -19.03
N PRO A 105 0.17 -11.00 -19.91
CA PRO A 105 0.40 -9.82 -20.73
C PRO A 105 0.41 -8.54 -19.88
N ARG A 106 1.21 -7.57 -20.32
CA ARG A 106 1.37 -6.23 -19.72
C ARG A 106 0.06 -5.52 -19.37
N SER A 107 -0.98 -5.68 -20.20
CA SER A 107 -2.29 -5.06 -20.02
C SER A 107 -3.09 -5.57 -18.81
N LYS A 108 -2.59 -6.59 -18.11
CA LYS A 108 -3.16 -7.13 -16.86
C LYS A 108 -2.32 -6.80 -15.63
N CYS A 109 -1.21 -6.08 -15.81
CA CYS A 109 -0.34 -5.67 -14.73
C CYS A 109 -0.68 -4.25 -14.29
N ARG A 110 -0.34 -3.92 -13.05
CA ARG A 110 -0.48 -2.58 -12.47
C ARG A 110 0.86 -2.13 -11.90
N LEU A 111 0.98 -0.81 -11.78
CA LEU A 111 2.14 -0.16 -11.19
C LEU A 111 1.72 0.54 -9.89
N LEU A 112 2.34 0.17 -8.77
CA LEU A 112 2.17 0.82 -7.48
C LEU A 112 3.33 1.78 -7.23
N ILE A 113 3.02 3.06 -7.04
CA ILE A 113 4.01 4.13 -6.85
C ILE A 113 3.56 5.17 -5.83
N ASN A 114 4.53 5.86 -5.23
CA ASN A 114 4.27 7.04 -4.41
C ASN A 114 3.89 8.25 -5.30
N ASP A 115 3.13 9.19 -4.75
CA ASP A 115 2.81 10.47 -5.39
C ASP A 115 4.03 11.27 -5.88
N ILE A 116 5.17 11.25 -5.16
CA ILE A 116 6.39 11.93 -5.63
C ILE A 116 6.87 11.33 -6.95
N ILE A 117 6.96 10.01 -6.99
CA ILE A 117 7.39 9.26 -8.18
C ILE A 117 6.44 9.56 -9.33
N PHE A 118 5.12 9.51 -9.08
CA PHE A 118 4.10 9.84 -10.06
C PHE A 118 4.27 11.24 -10.66
N ARG A 119 4.48 12.26 -9.80
CA ARG A 119 4.73 13.63 -10.25
C ARG A 119 6.03 13.77 -11.05
N ASN A 120 7.06 13.02 -10.70
CA ASN A 120 8.34 13.06 -11.42
C ASN A 120 8.24 12.39 -12.81
N ILE A 121 7.59 11.22 -12.92
CA ILE A 121 7.34 10.55 -14.22
C ILE A 121 6.52 11.47 -15.14
N MET A 122 5.50 12.15 -14.64
CA MET A 122 4.70 13.11 -15.43
C MET A 122 5.53 14.29 -15.96
N ARG A 123 6.70 14.55 -15.35
CA ARG A 123 7.63 15.59 -15.81
C ARG A 123 8.69 15.05 -16.77
N ALA A 124 8.86 13.74 -16.87
CA ALA A 124 9.82 13.11 -17.74
C ALA A 124 9.63 13.55 -19.21
N THR A 125 10.76 13.71 -19.90
CA THR A 125 10.80 14.20 -21.29
C THR A 125 10.06 13.25 -22.22
N GLU A 126 10.18 11.94 -21.99
CA GLU A 126 9.52 10.89 -22.77
C GLU A 126 7.99 11.02 -22.71
N VAL A 127 7.43 11.09 -21.50
CA VAL A 127 5.98 11.25 -21.29
C VAL A 127 5.49 12.58 -21.86
N ARG A 128 6.22 13.68 -21.62
CA ARG A 128 5.83 15.00 -22.15
C ARG A 128 5.91 15.07 -23.67
N ALA A 129 6.86 14.38 -24.29
CA ALA A 129 7.00 14.35 -25.74
C ALA A 129 5.81 13.66 -26.41
N ASP A 130 5.29 12.58 -25.81
CA ASP A 130 4.09 11.90 -26.30
C ASP A 130 2.84 12.80 -26.22
N VAL A 131 2.70 13.55 -25.13
CA VAL A 131 1.51 14.40 -24.92
C VAL A 131 1.54 15.73 -25.66
N LYS A 132 2.73 16.23 -26.04
CA LYS A 132 2.94 17.62 -26.51
C LYS A 132 1.96 18.08 -27.60
N TYR A 133 1.43 17.15 -28.40
CA TYR A 133 0.55 17.44 -29.53
C TYR A 133 -0.89 16.92 -29.37
N THR A 134 -1.21 16.20 -28.30
CA THR A 134 -2.49 15.47 -28.16
C THR A 134 -3.37 16.01 -27.03
N VAL A 135 -2.79 16.28 -25.86
CA VAL A 135 -3.54 16.65 -24.66
C VAL A 135 -2.77 17.74 -23.90
N ALA A 136 -3.47 18.60 -23.17
CA ALA A 136 -2.81 19.49 -22.21
C ALA A 136 -2.75 18.80 -20.84
N VAL A 137 -1.65 18.08 -20.53
CA VAL A 137 -1.48 17.36 -19.24
C VAL A 137 -1.78 18.26 -18.05
N ASP A 138 -1.41 19.54 -18.14
CA ASP A 138 -1.58 20.51 -17.05
C ASP A 138 -3.05 20.77 -16.68
N LYS A 139 -3.98 20.49 -17.60
CA LYS A 139 -5.43 20.66 -17.38
C LYS A 139 -6.13 19.38 -16.92
N LEU A 140 -5.44 18.24 -16.91
CA LEU A 140 -6.01 16.96 -16.50
C LEU A 140 -6.08 16.85 -14.97
N ASN A 141 -7.14 16.19 -14.47
CA ASN A 141 -7.22 15.80 -13.07
C ASN A 141 -6.23 14.65 -12.76
N ALA A 142 -6.01 14.34 -11.48
CA ALA A 142 -5.06 13.30 -11.07
C ALA A 142 -5.41 11.90 -11.63
N ALA A 143 -6.70 11.53 -11.64
CA ALA A 143 -7.15 10.23 -12.14
C ALA A 143 -6.95 10.07 -13.66
N GLN A 144 -7.17 11.15 -14.42
CA GLN A 144 -6.92 11.21 -15.86
C GLN A 144 -5.42 11.13 -16.16
N LYS A 145 -4.57 11.80 -15.35
CA LYS A 145 -3.11 11.67 -15.47
C LYS A 145 -2.65 10.24 -15.22
N ALA A 146 -3.21 9.56 -14.21
CA ALA A 146 -2.89 8.16 -13.92
C ALA A 146 -3.36 7.21 -15.03
N SER A 147 -4.57 7.43 -15.57
CA SER A 147 -5.11 6.65 -16.68
C SER A 147 -4.27 6.83 -17.95
N TYR A 148 -3.89 8.08 -18.26
CA TYR A 148 -3.02 8.37 -19.38
C TYR A 148 -1.63 7.74 -19.21
N LEU A 149 -1.05 7.79 -18.01
CA LEU A 149 0.21 7.10 -17.73
C LEU A 149 0.06 5.58 -17.94
N ALA A 150 -1.06 5.00 -17.51
CA ALA A 150 -1.34 3.58 -17.73
C ALA A 150 -1.44 3.23 -19.21
N GLU A 151 -2.09 4.08 -20.02
CA GLU A 151 -2.16 3.93 -21.48
C GLU A 151 -0.79 4.04 -22.14
N PHE A 152 0.00 5.07 -21.80
CA PHE A 152 1.37 5.25 -22.29
C PHE A 152 2.25 4.03 -21.95
N LEU A 153 2.11 3.51 -20.73
CA LEU A 153 2.82 2.33 -20.28
C LEU A 153 2.15 1.02 -20.73
N GLY A 154 1.00 1.01 -21.40
CA GLY A 154 0.31 -0.22 -21.83
C GLY A 154 -0.09 -1.18 -20.69
N ILE A 155 -0.37 -0.66 -19.49
CA ILE A 155 -0.73 -1.42 -18.27
C ILE A 155 -2.21 -1.22 -17.92
N GLU A 156 -2.75 -2.03 -17.01
CA GLU A 156 -4.15 -1.92 -16.58
C GLU A 156 -4.41 -0.61 -15.82
N GLY A 157 -3.48 -0.19 -14.98
CA GLY A 157 -3.64 0.99 -14.13
C GLY A 157 -2.41 1.30 -13.29
N VAL A 158 -2.39 2.53 -12.77
CA VAL A 158 -1.38 3.02 -11.83
C VAL A 158 -2.05 3.31 -10.49
N ASP A 159 -1.59 2.64 -9.45
CA ASP A 159 -2.00 2.84 -8.07
C ASP A 159 -1.07 3.85 -7.41
N VAL A 160 -1.58 5.06 -7.21
CA VAL A 160 -0.84 6.16 -6.58
C VAL A 160 -1.17 6.20 -5.10
N VAL A 161 -0.15 6.05 -4.25
CA VAL A 161 -0.32 6.09 -2.79
C VAL A 161 0.15 7.43 -2.22
N THR A 162 -0.67 8.01 -1.34
CA THR A 162 -0.47 9.33 -0.72
C THR A 162 -0.46 9.28 0.80
N SER A 163 -0.37 8.11 1.43
CA SER A 163 -0.48 7.98 2.89
C SER A 163 0.74 8.55 3.62
N PHE A 164 0.48 9.30 4.69
CA PHE A 164 1.48 9.83 5.62
C PHE A 164 1.12 9.42 7.05
N ALA A 165 2.15 9.28 7.88
CA ALA A 165 1.99 9.06 9.31
C ALA A 165 3.00 9.94 10.05
N ASP A 166 2.60 10.39 11.24
CA ASP A 166 3.54 10.96 12.19
C ASP A 166 4.41 9.83 12.74
N SER A 167 5.72 10.05 12.75
CA SER A 167 6.71 9.11 13.27
C SER A 167 7.26 9.52 14.64
N THR A 168 6.77 10.62 15.20
CA THR A 168 7.26 11.17 16.45
C THR A 168 6.72 10.44 17.67
N LYS A 169 7.53 10.45 18.73
CA LYS A 169 7.12 9.97 20.04
C LYS A 169 6.32 11.07 20.72
N LEU A 170 5.35 10.68 21.55
CA LEU A 170 4.59 11.60 22.39
C LEU A 170 5.56 12.44 23.24
N GLY A 171 5.47 13.78 23.15
CA GLY A 171 6.28 14.72 23.93
C GLY A 171 7.48 15.36 23.22
N VAL A 172 7.59 15.26 21.89
CA VAL A 172 8.59 16.00 21.09
C VAL A 172 7.98 17.29 20.52
N GLU A 173 8.71 18.40 20.56
CA GLU A 173 8.20 19.74 20.18
C GLU A 173 7.88 19.89 18.67
N GLU A 174 8.48 19.08 17.79
CA GLU A 174 8.25 19.11 16.35
C GLU A 174 7.76 17.75 15.82
N ALA A 175 6.57 17.75 15.20
CA ALA A 175 6.01 16.60 14.52
C ALA A 175 6.77 16.34 13.19
N VAL A 176 7.27 15.11 13.02
CA VAL A 176 7.97 14.65 11.82
C VAL A 176 7.06 13.68 11.08
N PHE A 177 6.39 14.22 10.06
CA PHE A 177 5.57 13.43 9.15
C PHE A 177 6.45 12.68 8.15
N ALA A 178 6.37 11.36 8.19
CA ALA A 178 7.02 10.48 7.23
C ALA A 178 5.98 9.85 6.30
N ARG A 179 6.41 9.52 5.08
CA ARG A 179 5.60 8.72 4.15
C ARG A 179 5.63 7.27 4.61
N LEU A 180 4.49 6.58 4.59
CA LEU A 180 4.45 5.14 4.88
C LEU A 180 5.13 4.36 3.76
N TRP A 181 4.82 4.71 2.52
CA TRP A 181 5.40 4.09 1.34
C TRP A 181 6.64 4.87 0.91
N SER A 182 7.80 4.22 0.96
CA SER A 182 9.09 4.80 0.53
C SER A 182 9.02 5.36 -0.90
N SER A 183 9.73 6.46 -1.16
CA SER A 183 9.90 7.01 -2.51
C SER A 183 10.97 6.29 -3.32
N GLU A 184 11.78 5.45 -2.69
CA GLU A 184 12.87 4.71 -3.34
C GLU A 184 12.42 3.46 -4.09
N TYR A 185 11.19 3.01 -3.81
CA TYR A 185 10.66 1.76 -4.34
C TYR A 185 9.41 2.00 -5.16
N ALA A 186 9.23 1.17 -6.19
CA ALA A 186 8.01 1.02 -6.95
C ALA A 186 7.74 -0.47 -7.17
N MET A 187 6.47 -0.87 -7.25
CA MET A 187 6.11 -2.28 -7.40
C MET A 187 5.31 -2.49 -8.68
N PHE A 188 5.81 -3.36 -9.55
CA PHE A 188 5.08 -3.81 -10.74
C PHE A 188 4.47 -5.18 -10.46
N TYR A 189 3.15 -5.30 -10.56
CA TYR A 189 2.48 -6.48 -10.01
C TYR A 189 1.18 -6.84 -10.73
N ILE A 190 0.72 -8.06 -10.47
CA ILE A 190 -0.60 -8.52 -10.90
C ILE A 190 -1.60 -8.30 -9.75
N PRO A 191 -2.66 -7.50 -9.97
CA PRO A 191 -3.68 -7.30 -8.95
C PRO A 191 -4.41 -8.60 -8.66
N CYS A 192 -4.88 -8.73 -7.43
CA CYS A 192 -5.81 -9.78 -7.06
C CYS A 192 -7.26 -9.28 -7.28
N PRO A 193 -7.96 -9.67 -8.35
CA PRO A 193 -9.30 -9.14 -8.65
C PRO A 193 -10.38 -9.63 -7.68
N ASN A 194 -10.13 -10.69 -6.92
CA ASN A 194 -11.08 -11.24 -5.96
C ASN A 194 -10.43 -11.54 -4.61
N ALA A 195 -10.71 -10.69 -3.63
CA ALA A 195 -10.18 -10.79 -2.26
C ALA A 195 -10.61 -12.07 -1.53
N GLY A 196 -11.69 -12.74 -1.96
CA GLY A 196 -12.28 -13.88 -1.25
C GLY A 196 -11.71 -15.26 -1.56
N SER A 197 -10.94 -15.43 -2.64
CA SER A 197 -10.48 -16.74 -3.10
C SER A 197 -8.96 -16.82 -3.20
N TRP A 198 -8.34 -17.64 -2.36
CA TRP A 198 -6.89 -17.93 -2.39
C TRP A 198 -6.40 -18.61 -3.68
N LYS A 199 -7.33 -19.11 -4.51
CA LYS A 199 -7.01 -19.76 -5.77
C LYS A 199 -6.66 -18.79 -6.89
N VAL A 200 -7.02 -17.51 -6.74
CA VAL A 200 -6.73 -16.49 -7.75
C VAL A 200 -5.29 -16.00 -7.54
N PRO A 201 -4.43 -16.05 -8.57
CA PRO A 201 -3.07 -15.54 -8.48
C PRO A 201 -3.04 -14.02 -8.22
N GLY A 202 -2.01 -13.54 -7.53
CA GLY A 202 -1.81 -12.12 -7.24
C GLY A 202 -0.64 -11.90 -6.29
N LEU A 203 -0.16 -10.66 -6.22
CA LEU A 203 1.04 -10.27 -5.45
C LEU A 203 1.01 -10.71 -4.00
N GLY A 204 -0.13 -10.56 -3.34
CA GLY A 204 -0.22 -10.82 -1.91
C GLY A 204 -1.65 -10.79 -1.41
N ARG A 205 -1.82 -11.27 -0.18
CA ARG A 205 -3.11 -11.31 0.51
C ARG A 205 -2.90 -11.02 1.99
N GLN A 206 -3.96 -10.52 2.60
CA GLN A 206 -4.04 -10.37 4.05
C GLN A 206 -4.97 -11.44 4.63
N PRO A 207 -4.46 -12.60 5.07
CA PRO A 207 -5.26 -13.58 5.80
C PRO A 207 -5.87 -12.93 7.04
N VAL A 208 -7.19 -13.06 7.18
CA VAL A 208 -7.94 -12.60 8.35
C VAL A 208 -8.55 -13.79 9.06
N TYR A 209 -8.39 -13.84 10.38
CA TYR A 209 -9.05 -14.84 11.20
C TYR A 209 -10.50 -14.43 11.51
N LYS A 210 -11.38 -14.69 10.55
CA LYS A 210 -12.79 -14.24 10.55
C LYS A 210 -13.60 -14.61 11.79
N LYS A 211 -13.21 -15.67 12.52
CA LYS A 211 -13.92 -16.11 13.72
C LYS A 211 -13.79 -15.12 14.88
N PHE A 212 -12.66 -14.40 14.98
CA PHE A 212 -12.46 -13.38 16.02
C PHE A 212 -12.79 -11.97 15.54
N SER A 213 -12.44 -11.66 14.28
CA SER A 213 -12.75 -10.37 13.67
C SER A 213 -12.91 -10.55 12.15
N PRO A 214 -14.06 -10.22 11.53
CA PRO A 214 -14.21 -10.25 10.07
C PRO A 214 -13.36 -9.19 9.36
N ASP A 215 -13.19 -8.02 9.97
CA ASP A 215 -12.31 -6.94 9.51
C ASP A 215 -11.61 -6.31 10.72
N TYR A 216 -12.35 -5.59 11.55
CA TYR A 216 -11.97 -5.14 12.88
C TYR A 216 -13.18 -5.23 13.81
N ARG A 217 -12.93 -5.34 15.11
CA ARG A 217 -13.96 -5.33 16.15
C ARG A 217 -13.70 -4.17 17.10
N ILE A 218 -14.74 -3.40 17.38
CA ILE A 218 -14.73 -2.33 18.38
C ILE A 218 -15.41 -2.87 19.63
N GLU A 219 -14.75 -2.74 20.77
CA GLU A 219 -15.22 -3.17 22.09
C GLU A 219 -15.02 -2.01 23.06
N SER A 220 -15.98 -1.80 23.97
CA SER A 220 -15.88 -0.84 25.06
C SER A 220 -15.94 -1.58 26.38
N TYR A 221 -15.07 -1.22 27.32
CA TYR A 221 -15.13 -1.70 28.69
C TYR A 221 -14.73 -0.58 29.65
N ASP A 222 -15.28 -0.64 30.86
CA ASP A 222 -15.01 0.36 31.88
C ASP A 222 -13.79 -0.11 32.71
N GLU A 223 -12.86 0.80 32.99
CA GLU A 223 -11.64 0.54 33.75
C GLU A 223 -11.63 1.32 35.07
N ASP A 224 -11.83 0.60 36.18
CA ASP A 224 -11.94 1.18 37.53
C ASP A 224 -10.66 1.88 38.02
N GLN A 225 -9.49 1.58 37.44
CA GLN A 225 -8.21 2.14 37.90
C GLN A 225 -7.99 3.57 37.42
N SER A 226 -8.48 3.92 36.24
CA SER A 226 -8.38 5.26 35.67
C SER A 226 -9.70 6.04 35.72
N ASP A 227 -10.77 5.42 36.22
CA ASP A 227 -12.14 5.94 36.16
C ASP A 227 -12.51 6.39 34.73
N SER A 228 -12.24 5.50 33.77
CA SER A 228 -12.36 5.79 32.35
C SER A 228 -13.07 4.66 31.61
N ARG A 229 -13.70 5.00 30.50
CA ARG A 229 -14.16 4.03 29.50
C ARG A 229 -13.07 3.82 28.46
N ILE A 230 -12.64 2.57 28.30
CA ILE A 230 -11.65 2.19 27.29
C ILE A 230 -12.37 1.72 26.04
N ILE A 231 -11.99 2.30 24.90
CA ILE A 231 -12.46 1.89 23.58
C ILE A 231 -11.32 1.19 22.86
N ARG A 232 -11.50 -0.12 22.64
CA ARG A 232 -10.53 -0.97 21.96
C ARG A 232 -11.00 -1.30 20.56
N VAL A 233 -10.14 -1.08 19.57
CA VAL A 233 -10.31 -1.58 18.20
C VAL A 233 -9.26 -2.64 17.94
N ARG A 234 -9.69 -3.85 17.55
CA ARG A 234 -8.79 -4.97 17.29
C ARG A 234 -9.04 -5.69 15.97
N GLU A 235 -7.98 -6.22 15.36
CA GLU A 235 -8.03 -7.10 14.20
C GLU A 235 -7.10 -8.32 14.38
N TYR A 236 -7.41 -9.40 13.65
CA TYR A 236 -6.55 -10.58 13.59
C TYR A 236 -6.15 -10.82 12.14
N ARG A 237 -4.94 -10.40 11.80
CA ARG A 237 -4.48 -10.33 10.42
C ARG A 237 -3.02 -10.75 10.30
N GLY A 238 -2.67 -11.28 9.15
CA GLY A 238 -1.28 -11.38 8.72
C GLY A 238 -1.14 -10.82 7.31
N GLU A 239 0.10 -10.64 6.87
CA GLU A 239 0.46 -10.21 5.53
C GLU A 239 1.24 -11.34 4.85
N TYR A 240 0.75 -11.77 3.68
CA TYR A 240 1.41 -12.78 2.86
C TYR A 240 1.72 -12.20 1.49
N ILE A 241 2.97 -12.34 1.04
CA ILE A 241 3.45 -11.89 -0.26
C ILE A 241 3.97 -13.08 -1.04
N ASN A 242 3.56 -13.15 -2.29
CA ASN A 242 4.05 -14.09 -3.27
C ASN A 242 4.86 -13.32 -4.33
N THR A 243 6.18 -13.44 -4.25
CA THR A 243 7.12 -12.71 -5.10
C THR A 243 7.03 -13.08 -6.58
N VAL A 244 6.46 -14.23 -6.90
CA VAL A 244 6.28 -14.67 -8.29
C VAL A 244 5.42 -13.69 -9.08
N PHE A 245 4.41 -13.08 -8.43
CA PHE A 245 3.43 -12.19 -9.04
C PHE A 245 3.79 -10.70 -9.01
N GLY A 246 5.04 -10.39 -8.64
CA GLY A 246 5.54 -9.02 -8.59
C GLY A 246 6.99 -8.90 -9.00
N VAL A 247 7.39 -7.67 -9.27
CA VAL A 247 8.78 -7.26 -9.40
C VAL A 247 8.94 -5.93 -8.67
N LEU A 248 9.83 -5.91 -7.67
CA LEU A 248 10.19 -4.70 -6.96
C LEU A 248 11.22 -3.92 -7.79
N MET A 249 10.97 -2.64 -8.02
CA MET A 249 11.94 -1.74 -8.60
C MET A 249 12.50 -0.84 -7.50
N ASP A 250 13.82 -0.69 -7.46
CA ASP A 250 14.51 0.22 -6.53
C ASP A 250 15.27 1.33 -7.27
N ASN A 251 15.81 2.27 -6.49
CA ASN A 251 16.51 3.45 -6.99
C ASN A 251 15.60 4.33 -7.86
N MET A 252 14.41 4.63 -7.32
CA MET A 252 13.40 5.46 -8.00
C MET A 252 13.68 6.96 -7.87
N THR A 253 14.24 7.39 -6.74
CA THR A 253 14.52 8.79 -6.42
C THR A 253 15.95 8.94 -5.88
N ALA A 254 16.48 10.16 -5.87
CA ALA A 254 17.70 10.54 -5.15
C ALA A 254 17.41 11.72 -4.23
#